data_AF-A0A077D361-F1
#
_entry.id   AF-A0A077D361-F1
#
_cell.length_a   1.000
_cell.length_b   1.000
_cell.length_c   1.000
_cell.angle_alpha   90.00
_cell.angle_beta   90.00
_cell.angle_gamma   90.00
#
_symmetry.space_group_name_H-M   'P 1'
#
loop_
_entity.id
_entity.type
_entity.pdbx_description
1 polymer ?
#
loop_
_entity_poly.entity_id
_entity_poly.type
_entity_poly.pdbx_seq_one_letter_code
_entity_poly.pdbx_strand_id
1 'polypeptide(L)'
;FTFSLQKKFKSLFGEKLEVVRTHQQQENLKFMSHFKRKFIIHQGRRKQPKPEGGSKVEFYHLRSNGSALCTRLIQVQPDACLLNPAFCYILNVPFNNADETGIDNVWIGSQADSEEARLVEEIAEEMFNN
;
A
#
# COMPACT_ATOMS: atom_id res chain seq x y z
N PHE A 1 -18.03 11.55 -1.57
CA PHE A 1 -18.37 12.67 -0.68
C PHE A 1 -19.70 13.24 -1.16
N THR A 2 -20.78 13.10 -0.38
CA THR A 2 -22.09 13.63 -0.78
C THR A 2 -22.26 15.05 -0.25
N PHE A 3 -23.01 15.89 -0.96
CA PHE A 3 -23.32 17.26 -0.52
C PHE A 3 -23.99 17.31 0.87
N SER A 4 -24.74 16.27 1.23
CA SER A 4 -25.36 16.12 2.56
C SER A 4 -24.33 15.94 3.68
N LEU A 5 -23.26 15.18 3.45
CA LEU A 5 -22.17 15.02 4.43
C LEU A 5 -21.39 16.32 4.60
N GLN A 6 -21.13 17.05 3.52
CA GLN A 6 -20.38 18.30 3.56
C GLN A 6 -20.99 19.34 4.53
N LYS A 7 -22.32 19.51 4.51
CA LYS A 7 -23.00 20.43 5.42
C LYS A 7 -22.81 20.04 6.89
N LYS A 8 -22.89 18.74 7.21
CA LYS A 8 -22.63 18.23 8.57
C LYS A 8 -21.20 18.48 9.02
N PHE A 9 -20.21 18.17 8.17
CA PHE A 9 -18.80 18.43 8.49
C PHE A 9 -18.50 19.93 8.62
N LYS A 10 -19.08 20.78 7.78
CA LYS A 10 -18.94 22.25 7.93
C LYS A 10 -19.53 22.75 9.24
N SER A 11 -20.65 22.20 9.71
CA SER A 11 -21.22 22.58 11.01
C SER A 11 -20.33 22.19 12.19
N LEU A 12 -19.59 21.07 12.08
CA LEU A 12 -18.74 20.58 13.17
C LEU A 12 -17.36 21.25 13.20
N PHE A 13 -16.77 21.47 12.02
CA PHE A 13 -15.40 21.92 11.87
C PHE A 13 -15.29 23.39 11.42
N GLY A 14 -16.42 24.03 11.08
CA GLY A 14 -16.47 25.42 10.64
C GLY A 14 -15.58 25.65 9.41
N GLU A 15 -14.79 26.73 9.48
CA GLU A 15 -13.84 27.13 8.44
C GLU A 15 -12.57 26.28 8.40
N LYS A 16 -12.37 25.37 9.37
CA LYS A 16 -11.21 24.47 9.40
C LYS A 16 -11.36 23.26 8.47
N LEU A 17 -12.53 23.09 7.85
CA LEU A 17 -12.78 22.00 6.92
C LEU A 17 -12.27 22.32 5.51
N GLU A 18 -11.25 21.59 5.10
CA GLU A 18 -10.75 21.59 3.72
C GLU A 18 -11.28 20.35 2.99
N VAL A 19 -11.86 20.54 1.79
CA VAL A 19 -12.30 19.42 0.93
C VAL A 19 -11.39 19.38 -0.29
N VAL A 20 -10.54 18.35 -0.36
CA VAL A 20 -9.60 18.13 -1.47
C VAL A 20 -10.00 16.88 -2.23
N ARG A 21 -10.06 16.99 -3.56
CA ARG A 21 -10.21 15.82 -4.45
C ARG A 21 -8.81 15.38 -4.88
N THR A 22 -8.53 14.09 -4.75
CA THR A 22 -7.28 13.48 -5.20
C THR A 22 -7.58 12.33 -6.17
N HIS A 23 -6.58 11.99 -6.98
CA HIS A 23 -6.55 10.77 -7.78
C HIS A 23 -5.54 9.81 -7.16
N GLN A 24 -5.76 8.50 -7.34
CA GLN A 24 -4.83 7.48 -6.83
C GLN A 24 -3.44 7.72 -7.42
N GLN A 25 -2.41 7.64 -6.57
CA GLN A 25 -1.01 7.97 -6.88
C GLN A 25 -0.71 9.47 -7.12
N GLN A 26 -1.69 10.35 -6.94
CA GLN A 26 -1.56 11.82 -7.02
C GLN A 26 -2.02 12.49 -5.70
N GLU A 27 -1.82 11.81 -4.57
CA GLU A 27 -2.12 12.33 -3.25
C GLU A 27 -1.11 13.43 -2.84
N ASN A 28 -1.56 14.41 -2.07
CA ASN A 28 -0.70 15.52 -1.62
C ASN A 28 0.15 15.14 -0.40
N LEU A 29 1.22 15.90 -0.14
CA LEU A 29 2.16 15.65 0.96
C LEU A 29 1.50 15.63 2.34
N LYS A 30 0.52 16.52 2.58
CA LYS A 30 -0.23 16.59 3.84
C LYS A 30 -0.95 15.27 4.10
N PHE A 31 -1.64 14.73 3.10
CA PHE A 31 -2.30 13.43 3.17
C PHE A 31 -1.28 12.30 3.41
N MET A 32 -0.21 12.26 2.62
CA MET A 32 0.82 11.21 2.72
C MET A 32 1.52 11.18 4.08
N SER A 33 1.69 12.35 4.72
CA SER A 33 2.36 12.48 6.02
C SER A 33 1.68 11.70 7.15
N HIS A 34 0.38 11.42 7.04
CA HIS A 34 -0.37 10.66 8.05
C HIS A 34 0.02 9.18 8.10
N PHE A 35 0.60 8.63 7.02
CA PHE A 35 0.88 7.20 6.90
C PHE A 35 2.30 6.82 7.30
N LYS A 36 3.12 7.78 7.73
CA LYS A 36 4.51 7.54 8.17
C LYS A 36 5.30 6.67 7.18
N ARG A 37 5.18 6.97 5.87
CA ARG A 37 5.83 6.26 4.75
C ARG A 37 5.26 4.86 4.41
N LYS A 38 4.22 4.41 5.12
CA LYS A 38 3.58 3.09 4.95
C LYS A 38 2.22 3.17 4.26
N PHE A 39 2.11 3.95 3.19
CA PHE A 39 0.87 4.05 2.43
C PHE A 39 0.73 2.89 1.45
N ILE A 40 -0.28 2.03 1.64
CA ILE A 40 -0.48 0.81 0.85
C ILE A 40 -1.64 0.99 -0.13
N ILE A 41 -1.40 0.63 -1.39
CA ILE A 41 -2.39 0.67 -2.47
C ILE A 41 -2.63 -0.76 -2.98
N HIS A 42 -3.81 -1.29 -2.71
CA HIS A 42 -4.27 -2.55 -3.29
C HIS A 42 -4.96 -2.33 -4.65
N GLN A 43 -4.83 -3.31 -5.55
CA GLN A 43 -5.56 -3.36 -6.80
C GLN A 43 -6.98 -3.89 -6.56
N GLY A 44 -7.95 -3.37 -7.32
CA GLY A 44 -9.33 -3.85 -7.29
C GLY A 44 -10.29 -2.98 -6.47
N ARG A 45 -11.32 -3.60 -5.89
CA ARG A 45 -12.44 -2.93 -5.21
C ARG A 45 -12.73 -3.57 -3.87
N ARG A 46 -13.25 -2.79 -2.92
CA ARG A 46 -13.67 -3.30 -1.61
C ARG A 46 -14.77 -4.36 -1.78
N LYS A 47 -14.74 -5.41 -0.93
CA LYS A 47 -15.73 -6.51 -0.88
C LYS A 47 -15.81 -7.37 -2.14
N GLN A 48 -14.69 -7.61 -2.82
CA GLN A 48 -14.66 -8.65 -3.85
C GLN A 48 -14.92 -10.02 -3.20
N PRO A 49 -15.74 -10.90 -3.80
CA PRO A 49 -15.87 -12.28 -3.34
C PRO A 49 -14.48 -12.93 -3.38
N LYS A 50 -14.15 -13.71 -2.34
CA LYS A 50 -12.91 -14.48 -2.34
C LYS A 50 -12.94 -15.42 -3.56
N PRO A 51 -11.83 -15.56 -4.30
CA PRO A 51 -11.76 -16.51 -5.41
C PRO A 51 -12.11 -17.92 -4.92
N GLU A 52 -12.78 -18.71 -5.77
CA GLU A 52 -12.89 -20.15 -5.54
C GLU A 52 -11.47 -20.74 -5.55
N GLY A 53 -11.03 -21.29 -4.42
CA GLY A 53 -9.66 -21.82 -4.24
C GLY A 53 -8.75 -21.05 -3.30
N GLY A 54 -9.23 -19.99 -2.63
CA GLY A 54 -8.49 -19.32 -1.54
C GLY A 54 -8.02 -17.92 -1.87
N SER A 55 -7.11 -17.38 -1.04
CA SER A 55 -6.52 -16.05 -1.25
C SER A 55 -5.62 -16.07 -2.49
N LYS A 56 -5.57 -14.94 -3.22
CA LYS A 56 -4.69 -14.81 -4.39
C LYS A 56 -3.28 -14.43 -3.94
N VAL A 57 -2.26 -14.89 -4.68
CA VAL A 57 -0.89 -14.36 -4.57
C VAL A 57 -0.92 -12.85 -4.73
N GLU A 58 -0.30 -12.15 -3.79
CA GLU A 58 -0.18 -10.70 -3.81
C GLU A 58 1.28 -10.31 -3.99
N PHE A 59 1.53 -9.35 -4.87
CA PHE A 59 2.88 -8.85 -5.13
C PHE A 59 2.87 -7.34 -5.06
N TYR A 60 3.82 -6.77 -4.33
CA TYR A 60 3.89 -5.36 -4.02
C TYR A 60 5.24 -4.77 -4.38
N HIS A 61 5.24 -3.53 -4.86
CA HIS A 61 6.43 -2.75 -5.22
C HIS A 61 6.46 -1.48 -4.36
N LEU A 62 7.54 -1.29 -3.60
CA LEU A 62 7.81 -0.07 -2.84
C LEU A 62 8.37 1.03 -3.75
N ARG A 63 7.70 2.20 -3.79
CA ARG A 63 8.14 3.34 -4.60
C ARG A 63 8.20 4.61 -3.78
N SER A 64 9.30 5.37 -3.92
CA SER A 64 9.44 6.71 -3.34
C SER A 64 9.58 7.76 -4.45
N ASN A 65 8.47 8.38 -4.85
CA ASN A 65 8.49 9.41 -5.88
C ASN A 65 9.05 10.73 -5.32
N GLY A 66 10.34 10.99 -5.54
CA GLY A 66 11.01 12.27 -5.25
C GLY A 66 11.29 12.59 -3.78
N SER A 67 10.62 11.93 -2.83
CA SER A 67 10.86 12.08 -1.39
C SER A 67 10.43 10.82 -0.63
N ALA A 68 11.12 10.52 0.47
CA ALA A 68 10.75 9.46 1.40
C ALA A 68 9.34 9.65 2.01
N LEU A 69 8.83 10.90 2.09
CA LEU A 69 7.45 11.15 2.56
C LEU A 69 6.38 10.66 1.56
N CYS A 70 6.77 10.48 0.30
CA CYS A 70 5.88 10.04 -0.78
C CYS A 70 5.97 8.54 -1.05
N THR A 71 6.59 7.79 -0.12
CA THR A 71 6.74 6.33 -0.23
C THR A 71 5.37 5.65 -0.22
N ARG A 72 5.20 4.69 -1.12
CA ARG A 72 3.97 3.91 -1.29
C ARG A 72 4.31 2.47 -1.62
N LEU A 73 3.58 1.54 -1.01
CA LEU A 73 3.61 0.13 -1.37
C LEU A 73 2.44 -0.15 -2.32
N ILE A 74 2.72 -0.49 -3.58
CA ILE A 74 1.68 -0.65 -4.61
C ILE A 74 1.57 -2.12 -5.00
N GLN A 75 0.37 -2.67 -4.93
CA GLN A 75 0.09 -3.99 -5.48
C GLN A 75 0.22 -3.96 -7.01
N VAL A 76 1.01 -4.88 -7.54
CA VAL A 76 1.28 -5.08 -8.96
C VAL A 76 0.96 -6.53 -9.35
N GLN A 77 0.95 -6.82 -10.65
CA GLN A 77 0.80 -8.20 -11.12
C GLN A 77 2.01 -9.03 -10.66
N PRO A 78 1.81 -10.24 -10.12
CA PRO A 78 2.91 -11.15 -9.79
C PRO A 78 3.57 -11.65 -11.09
N ASP A 79 4.51 -10.86 -11.60
CA ASP A 79 5.29 -11.13 -12.82
C ASP A 79 6.75 -10.75 -12.55
N ALA A 80 7.65 -11.70 -12.77
CA ALA A 80 9.09 -11.52 -12.61
C ALA A 80 9.64 -10.42 -13.52
N CYS A 81 9.00 -10.12 -14.65
CA CYS A 81 9.41 -9.05 -15.56
C CYS A 81 9.29 -7.65 -14.94
N LEU A 82 8.57 -7.51 -13.82
CA LEU A 82 8.44 -6.25 -13.09
C LEU A 82 9.55 -6.03 -12.06
N LEU A 83 10.39 -7.03 -11.79
CA LEU A 83 11.53 -6.90 -10.88
C LEU A 83 12.59 -5.98 -11.47
N ASN A 84 13.15 -5.14 -10.63
CA ASN A 84 14.21 -4.22 -10.99
C ASN A 84 15.16 -4.07 -9.78
N PRO A 85 16.48 -4.24 -9.97
CA PRO A 85 17.47 -4.22 -8.90
C PRO A 85 17.55 -2.90 -8.13
N ALA A 86 16.99 -1.80 -8.62
CA ALA A 86 16.95 -0.53 -7.90
C ALA A 86 15.80 -0.40 -6.89
N PHE A 87 14.93 -1.42 -6.74
CA PHE A 87 13.72 -1.32 -5.93
C PHE A 87 13.53 -2.51 -4.98
N CYS A 88 12.57 -2.38 -4.07
CA CYS A 88 12.17 -3.38 -3.11
C CYS A 88 10.74 -3.88 -3.37
N TYR A 89 10.50 -5.15 -3.08
CA TYR A 89 9.24 -5.82 -3.36
C TYR A 89 8.84 -6.76 -2.23
N ILE A 90 7.53 -7.01 -2.09
CA ILE A 90 6.98 -8.02 -1.17
C ILE A 90 6.13 -9.00 -1.98
N LEU A 91 6.40 -10.29 -1.86
CA LEU A 91 5.60 -11.37 -2.41
C LEU A 91 4.92 -12.11 -1.26
N ASN A 92 3.59 -12.03 -1.19
CA ASN A 92 2.78 -12.80 -0.25
C ASN A 92 2.13 -13.98 -1.00
N VAL A 93 2.49 -15.20 -0.60
CA VAL A 93 1.98 -16.44 -1.17
C VAL A 93 1.10 -17.13 -0.12
N PRO A 94 -0.24 -17.08 -0.26
CA PRO A 94 -1.12 -17.76 0.67
C PRO A 94 -1.01 -19.28 0.53
N PHE A 95 -1.13 -20.00 1.64
CA PHE A 95 -1.28 -21.45 1.62
C PHE A 95 -2.73 -21.84 1.24
N ASN A 96 -2.91 -23.07 0.75
CA ASN A 96 -4.23 -23.59 0.35
C ASN A 96 -5.18 -23.77 1.55
N ASN A 97 -4.66 -23.77 2.78
CA ASN A 97 -5.45 -23.89 4.00
C ASN A 97 -5.79 -22.50 4.52
N ALA A 98 -7.08 -22.27 4.82
CA ALA A 98 -7.58 -20.96 5.26
C ALA A 98 -6.99 -20.48 6.61
N ASP A 99 -6.35 -21.39 7.36
CA ASP A 99 -5.84 -21.17 8.71
C ASP A 99 -4.31 -21.04 8.78
N GLU A 100 -3.59 -21.15 7.65
CA GLU A 100 -2.13 -21.01 7.60
C GLU A 100 -1.72 -19.64 7.06
N THR A 101 -0.91 -18.91 7.82
CA THR A 101 -0.27 -17.66 7.39
C THR A 101 0.65 -17.97 6.22
N GLY A 102 0.39 -17.38 5.05
CA GLY A 102 1.18 -17.58 3.83
C GLY A 102 2.67 -17.29 4.01
N ILE A 103 3.48 -17.63 3.01
CA ILE A 103 4.89 -17.22 2.98
C ILE A 103 4.98 -15.80 2.43
N ASP A 104 5.40 -14.87 3.27
CA ASP A 104 5.86 -13.55 2.86
C ASP A 104 7.36 -13.57 2.55
N ASN A 105 7.73 -13.10 1.35
CA ASN A 105 9.12 -12.93 0.95
C ASN A 105 9.36 -11.47 0.62
N VAL A 106 10.34 -10.88 1.27
CA VAL A 106 10.86 -9.56 0.91
C VAL A 106 11.99 -9.75 -0.09
N TRP A 107 11.86 -9.13 -1.26
CA TRP A 107 12.93 -9.08 -2.25
C TRP A 107 13.56 -7.70 -2.23
N ILE A 108 14.87 -7.65 -2.02
CA ILE A 108 15.66 -6.42 -1.99
C ILE A 108 16.55 -6.41 -3.22
N GLY A 109 16.37 -5.40 -4.08
CA GLY A 109 17.21 -5.22 -5.24
C GLY A 109 18.65 -4.90 -4.86
N SER A 110 19.61 -5.37 -5.65
CA SER A 110 21.05 -5.17 -5.37
C SER A 110 21.52 -3.71 -5.43
N GLN A 111 20.70 -2.81 -5.98
CA GLN A 111 20.91 -1.37 -6.08
C GLN A 111 19.83 -0.58 -5.32
N ALA A 112 19.01 -1.24 -4.51
CA ALA A 112 17.97 -0.58 -3.74
C ALA A 112 18.58 0.28 -2.63
N ASP A 113 17.89 1.37 -2.29
CA ASP A 113 18.28 2.23 -1.18
C ASP A 113 18.16 1.49 0.16
N SER A 114 19.15 1.66 1.04
CA SER A 114 19.19 0.93 2.32
C SER A 114 18.05 1.30 3.27
N GLU A 115 17.54 2.53 3.19
CA GLU A 115 16.39 2.96 4.00
C GLU A 115 15.08 2.41 3.44
N GLU A 116 14.98 2.23 2.12
CA GLU A 116 13.85 1.53 1.50
C GLU A 116 13.86 0.03 1.80
N ALA A 117 15.05 -0.59 1.84
CA ALA A 117 15.22 -1.98 2.26
C ALA A 117 14.71 -2.22 3.69
N ARG A 118 15.14 -1.41 4.66
CA ARG A 118 14.64 -1.49 6.04
C ARG A 118 13.15 -1.25 6.15
N LEU A 119 12.64 -0.25 5.41
CA LEU A 119 11.23 0.10 5.43
C LEU A 119 10.35 -1.02 4.86
N VAL A 120 10.77 -1.69 3.78
CA VAL A 120 9.97 -2.79 3.20
C VAL A 120 9.89 -3.99 4.14
N GLU A 121 10.95 -4.28 4.89
CA GLU A 121 10.97 -5.33 5.91
C GLU A 121 10.01 -5.00 7.05
N GLU A 122 10.08 -3.77 7.58
CA GLU A 122 9.16 -3.30 8.63
C GLU A 122 7.69 -3.35 8.17
N ILE A 123 7.41 -2.96 6.92
CA ILE A 123 6.06 -3.04 6.36
C ILE A 123 5.60 -4.50 6.24
N ALA A 124 6.46 -5.40 5.78
CA ALA A 124 6.13 -6.82 5.64
C ALA A 124 5.79 -7.45 7.00
N GLU A 125 6.61 -7.17 8.02
CA GLU A 125 6.38 -7.65 9.39
C GLU A 125 5.04 -7.17 9.94
N GLU A 126 4.71 -5.88 9.82
CA GLU A 126 3.43 -5.33 10.29
C GLU A 126 2.22 -5.86 9.51
N MET A 127 2.37 -6.15 8.22
CA MET A 127 1.28 -6.61 7.36
C MET A 127 0.94 -8.09 7.56
N PHE A 128 1.93 -8.95 7.79
CA PHE A 128 1.76 -10.40 7.70
C PHE A 128 2.05 -11.17 8.99
N ASN A 129 2.75 -10.60 9.97
CA ASN A 129 3.13 -11.28 11.23
C ASN A 129 2.31 -10.86 12.46
N ASN A 130 1.03 -10.49 12.28
CA ASN A 130 0.11 -10.16 13.39
C ASN A 130 -0.82 -11.30 13.76
#